data_AF-A0A8J6XZ55-F1
#
_entry.id   AF-A0A8J6XZ55-F1
#
_cell.length_a   1.000
_cell.length_b   1.000
_cell.length_c   1.000
_cell.angle_alpha   90.00
_cell.angle_beta   90.00
_cell.angle_gamma   90.00
#
_symmetry.space_group_name_H-M   'P 1'
#
loop_
_entity.id
_entity.type
_entity.pdbx_description
1 polymer ?
#
loop_
_entity_poly.entity_id
_entity_poly.type
_entity_poly.pdbx_seq_one_letter_code
_entity_poly.pdbx_strand_id
1 'polypeptide(L)'
;MEKIELQLDDKTLEKARWLAKSHHSDLSQLITYAIDQLAATQPLALTEPPKDRLLGLFADDPKSVDQMLEEVMKDRAAHPLNQRFG
;
A
#
# COMPACT_ATOMS: atom_id res chain seq x y z
N MET A 1 -18.15 8.56 -22.73
CA MET A 1 -17.13 7.51 -22.92
C MET A 1 -16.15 8.02 -23.95
N GLU A 2 -14.86 8.07 -23.59
CA GLU A 2 -13.80 8.39 -24.53
C GLU A 2 -13.26 7.10 -25.16
N LYS A 3 -12.94 7.13 -26.44
CA LYS A 3 -12.36 5.99 -27.15
C LYS A 3 -10.84 6.08 -27.07
N ILE A 4 -10.21 5.05 -26.51
CA ILE A 4 -8.75 4.93 -26.46
C ILE A 4 -8.34 3.83 -27.44
N GLU A 5 -7.31 4.09 -28.24
CA GLU A 5 -6.70 3.09 -29.12
C GLU A 5 -5.38 2.63 -28.50
N LEU A 6 -5.27 1.33 -28.25
CA LEU A 6 -4.12 0.73 -27.60
C LEU A 6 -3.44 -0.23 -28.58
N GLN A 7 -2.13 -0.05 -28.78
CA GLN A 7 -1.32 -1.01 -29.51
C GLN A 7 -0.75 -2.03 -28.52
N LEU A 8 -0.98 -3.31 -28.81
CA LEU A 8 -0.44 -4.44 -28.07
C LEU A 8 0.40 -5.28 -29.03
N ASP A 9 1.49 -5.85 -28.55
CA ASP A 9 2.21 -6.87 -29.30
C ASP A 9 1.37 -8.16 -29.35
N ASP A 10 1.63 -8.99 -30.36
CA ASP A 10 0.83 -10.19 -30.65
C ASP A 10 0.75 -11.14 -29.45
N LYS A 11 1.85 -11.27 -28.69
CA LYS A 11 1.89 -12.12 -27.49
C LYS A 11 1.01 -11.60 -26.38
N THR A 12 0.97 -10.29 -26.15
CA THR A 12 0.10 -9.69 -25.12
C THR A 12 -1.36 -9.72 -25.56
N LEU A 13 -1.64 -9.51 -26.85
CA LEU A 13 -2.98 -9.63 -27.40
C LEU A 13 -3.54 -11.05 -27.20
N GLU A 14 -2.74 -12.09 -27.48
CA GLU A 14 -3.14 -13.48 -27.30
C GLU A 14 -3.47 -13.80 -25.84
N LYS A 15 -2.59 -13.39 -24.92
CA LYS A 15 -2.82 -13.53 -23.47
C LYS A 15 -4.08 -12.80 -23.01
N ALA A 16 -4.30 -11.57 -23.47
CA ALA A 16 -5.49 -10.79 -23.14
C ALA A 16 -6.77 -11.48 -23.64
N ARG A 17 -6.76 -12.03 -24.86
CA ARG A 17 -7.88 -12.80 -25.40
C ARG A 17 -8.14 -14.09 -24.62
N TRP A 18 -7.09 -14.79 -24.20
CA TRP A 18 -7.23 -16.01 -23.42
C TRP A 18 -7.81 -15.72 -22.03
N LEU A 19 -7.30 -14.69 -21.34
CA LEU A 19 -7.81 -14.23 -20.04
C LEU A 19 -9.26 -13.74 -20.12
N ALA A 20 -9.61 -12.98 -21.16
CA ALA A 20 -10.97 -12.53 -21.40
C ALA A 20 -11.93 -13.73 -21.55
N LYS A 21 -11.53 -14.75 -22.32
CA LYS A 21 -12.31 -15.99 -22.47
C LYS A 21 -12.44 -16.78 -21.17
N SER A 22 -11.37 -16.91 -20.39
CA SER A 22 -11.40 -17.68 -19.15
C SER A 22 -12.28 -17.03 -18.07
N HIS A 23 -12.36 -15.70 -18.08
CA HIS A 23 -13.19 -14.93 -17.15
C HIS A 23 -14.58 -14.58 -17.71
N HIS A 24 -14.96 -15.11 -18.89
CA HIS A 24 -16.21 -14.78 -19.59
C HIS A 24 -16.45 -13.26 -19.71
N SER A 25 -15.39 -12.50 -19.95
CA SER A 25 -15.41 -11.04 -19.97
C SER A 25 -14.96 -10.52 -21.33
N ASP A 26 -15.36 -9.30 -21.67
CA ASP A 26 -14.82 -8.60 -22.84
C ASP A 26 -13.44 -8.00 -22.54
N LEU A 27 -12.66 -7.75 -23.59
CA LEU A 27 -11.32 -7.15 -23.46
C LEU A 27 -11.36 -5.79 -22.73
N SER A 28 -12.42 -5.01 -22.95
CA SER A 28 -12.65 -3.74 -22.25
C SER A 28 -12.81 -3.95 -20.75
N GLN A 29 -13.62 -4.94 -20.34
CA GLN A 29 -13.81 -5.27 -18.93
C GLN A 29 -12.54 -5.80 -18.27
N LEU A 30 -11.77 -6.61 -19.00
CA LEU A 30 -10.47 -7.10 -18.54
C LEU A 30 -9.49 -5.93 -18.31
N ILE A 31 -9.45 -4.96 -19.22
CA ILE A 31 -8.61 -3.76 -19.08
C ILE A 31 -9.06 -2.92 -17.88
N THR A 32 -10.36 -2.67 -17.72
CA THR A 32 -10.90 -1.95 -16.55
C THR A 32 -10.50 -2.67 -15.26
N TYR A 33 -10.70 -3.98 -15.18
CA TYR A 33 -10.32 -4.77 -14.01
C TYR A 33 -8.82 -4.70 -13.71
N ALA A 34 -7.97 -4.76 -14.74
CA ALA A 34 -6.53 -4.64 -14.58
C ALA A 34 -6.13 -3.25 -14.06
N ILE A 35 -6.77 -2.19 -14.57
CA ILE A 35 -6.55 -0.82 -14.10
C ILE A 35 -6.97 -0.67 -12.64
N ASP A 36 -8.14 -1.19 -12.26
CA ASP A 36 -8.64 -1.13 -10.88
C ASP A 36 -7.69 -1.84 -9.91
N GLN A 37 -7.16 -3.01 -10.29
CA GLN A 37 -6.18 -3.73 -9.48
C GLN A 37 -4.85 -3.01 -9.35
N LEU A 38 -4.38 -2.37 -10.43
CA LEU A 38 -3.16 -1.55 -10.41
C LEU A 38 -3.36 -0.28 -9.57
N ALA A 39 -4.53 0.35 -9.64
CA ALA A 39 -4.87 1.49 -8.80
C ALA A 39 -4.97 1.10 -7.32
N ALA A 40 -5.53 -0.07 -7.00
CA ALA A 40 -5.62 -0.58 -5.64
C ALA A 40 -4.24 -0.94 -5.05
N THR A 41 -3.30 -1.40 -5.87
CA THR A 41 -1.93 -1.75 -5.45
C THR A 41 -0.97 -0.56 -5.44
N GLN A 42 -1.31 0.55 -6.11
CA GLN A 42 -0.56 1.81 -6.07
C GLN A 42 -1.38 2.96 -5.47
N PRO A 43 -1.70 2.91 -4.16
CA PRO A 43 -2.51 3.95 -3.50
C PRO A 43 -1.87 5.34 -3.50
N LEU A 44 -0.59 5.45 -3.87
CA LEU A 44 0.19 6.69 -3.94
C LEU A 44 0.03 7.48 -5.25
N ALA A 45 -0.49 6.88 -6.33
CA ALA A 45 -0.47 7.50 -7.65
C ALA A 45 -1.76 8.26 -8.04
N LEU A 46 -2.89 7.96 -7.39
CA LEU A 46 -4.21 8.47 -7.81
C LEU A 46 -5.03 9.13 -6.70
N THR A 47 -4.59 9.01 -5.45
CA THR A 47 -5.14 9.70 -4.29
C THR A 47 -3.96 10.03 -3.39
N GLU A 48 -4.04 11.14 -2.66
CA GLU A 48 -3.11 11.40 -1.55
C GLU A 48 -2.89 10.09 -0.79
N PRO A 49 -1.63 9.72 -0.44
CA PRO A 49 -1.40 8.50 0.33
C PRO A 49 -2.39 8.52 1.50
N PRO A 50 -3.05 7.39 1.83
CA PRO A 50 -3.88 7.35 3.01
C PRO A 50 -2.99 7.88 4.12
N LYS A 51 -3.35 9.06 4.66
CA LYS A 51 -2.64 9.64 5.81
C LYS A 51 -2.59 8.50 6.78
N ASP A 52 -1.40 7.91 6.91
CA ASP A 52 -1.22 6.68 7.65
C ASP A 52 -1.89 7.00 8.98
N ARG A 53 -2.96 6.30 9.33
CA ARG A 53 -3.91 6.80 10.35
C ARG A 53 -3.22 7.00 11.71
N LEU A 54 -1.99 6.47 11.81
CA LEU A 54 -1.05 6.50 12.90
C LEU A 54 0.00 7.62 12.80
N LEU A 55 0.36 8.11 11.61
CA LEU A 55 1.31 9.22 11.43
C LEU A 55 0.64 10.54 11.85
N GLY A 56 1.01 11.01 13.04
CA GLY A 56 0.54 12.27 13.61
C GLY A 56 -0.54 12.15 14.68
N LEU A 57 -0.92 10.93 15.12
CA LEU A 57 -1.88 10.76 16.22
C LEU A 57 -1.49 11.48 17.52
N PHE A 58 -0.19 11.69 17.72
CA PHE A 58 0.36 12.38 18.89
C PHE A 58 1.11 13.66 18.51
N ALA A 59 0.94 14.17 17.28
CA ALA A 59 1.62 15.39 16.84
C ALA A 59 1.20 16.61 17.67
N ASP A 60 -0.05 16.64 18.14
CA ASP A 60 -0.62 17.71 18.96
C ASP A 60 -0.37 17.53 20.47
N ASP A 61 0.22 16.41 20.89
CA ASP A 61 0.55 16.13 22.29
C ASP A 61 1.99 15.59 22.45
N PRO A 62 3.00 16.45 22.23
CA PRO A 62 4.40 16.04 22.34
C PRO A 62 4.79 15.59 23.75
N LYS A 63 4.10 16.08 24.79
CA LYS A 63 4.40 15.73 26.18
C LYS A 63 4.07 14.28 26.50
N SER A 64 2.96 13.77 25.97
CA SER A 64 2.60 12.36 26.13
C SER A 64 3.58 11.44 25.41
N VAL A 65 4.14 11.86 24.26
CA VAL A 65 5.20 11.12 23.57
C VAL A 65 6.47 11.08 24.40
N ASP A 66 6.88 12.20 24.98
CA ASP A 66 8.06 12.28 25.85
C ASP A 66 7.91 11.36 27.08
N GLN A 67 6.73 11.33 27.69
CA GLN A 67 6.45 10.45 28.83
C GLN A 67 6.48 8.97 28.45
N MET A 68 5.89 8.58 27.30
CA MET A 68 5.95 7.21 26.81
C MET A 68 7.39 6.78 26.51
N LEU A 69 8.20 7.69 25.94
CA LEU A 69 9.61 7.42 25.66
C LEU A 69 10.41 7.21 26.95
N GLU A 70 10.16 8.02 27.98
CA GLU A 70 10.83 7.90 29.28
C GLU A 70 10.52 6.55 29.96
N GLU A 71 9.26 6.12 29.94
CA GLU A 71 8.82 4.81 30.44
C GLU A 71 9.51 3.66 29.71
N VAL A 72 9.55 3.70 28.38
CA VAL A 72 10.22 2.67 27.55
C VAL A 72 11.72 2.65 27.82
N MET A 73 12.36 3.81 28.02
CA MET A 73 13.78 3.88 28.35
C MET A 73 14.09 3.30 29.74
N LYS A 74 13.23 3.53 30.73
CA LYS A 74 13.36 2.92 32.07
C LYS A 74 13.23 1.41 32.01
N ASP A 75 12.22 0.90 31.31
CA ASP A 75 12.02 -0.55 31.14
C ASP A 75 13.19 -1.19 30.39
N ARG A 76 13.66 -0.54 29.32
CA ARG A 76 14.85 -0.97 28.58
C ARG A 76 16.08 -1.02 29.48
N ALA A 77 16.32 0.00 30.31
CA ALA A 77 17.46 0.01 31.23
C ALA A 77 17.34 -1.08 32.31
N ALA A 78 16.13 -1.36 32.79
CA ALA A 78 15.85 -2.42 33.77
C ALA A 78 15.86 -3.84 33.16
N HIS A 79 15.81 -3.96 31.83
CA HIS A 79 15.69 -5.24 31.16
C HIS A 79 16.91 -6.15 31.46
N PRO A 80 16.71 -7.42 31.87
CA PRO A 80 17.78 -8.33 32.30
C PRO A 80 18.90 -8.54 31.26
N LEU A 81 18.58 -8.43 29.97
CA LEU A 81 19.56 -8.53 28.88
C LEU A 81 20.56 -7.37 28.85
N ASN A 82 20.23 -6.22 29.45
CA ASN A 82 21.10 -5.04 29.51
C ASN A 82 21.91 -4.98 30.81
N GLN A 83 21.62 -5.84 31.80
CA GLN A 83 22.37 -5.95 33.06
C GLN A 83 23.52 -6.96 32.99
N ARG A 84 23.63 -7.74 31.90
CA ARG A 84 24.56 -8.87 31.77
C ARG A 84 25.99 -8.50 31.32
N PHE A 85 26.27 -7.20 31.17
CA PHE A 85 27.57 -6.67 30.75
C PHE A 85 28.17 -5.66 31.76
N GLY A 86 27.71 -5.69 33.01
CA GLY A 86 28.33 -4.93 34.12
C GLY A 86 29.51 -5.66 34.74
#